data_AF-A0A843XT91-F1
#
_entry.id   AF-A0A843XT91-F1
#
_cell.length_a   1.000
_cell.length_b   1.000
_cell.length_c   1.000
_cell.angle_alpha   90.00
_cell.angle_beta   90.00
_cell.angle_gamma   90.00
#
_symmetry.space_group_name_H-M   'P 1'
#
loop_
_entity.id
_entity.type
_entity.pdbx_description
1 polymer ?
#
loop_
_entity_poly.entity_id
_entity_poly.type
_entity_poly.pdbx_seq_one_letter_code
_entity_poly.pdbx_strand_id
1 'polypeptide(L)'
;MFIREEDLPRARAIWESTAQTNFRKSLWEARDKATKIVGSQDPTAWMDYESVWMRKDYWESLCHRWATRPWRERSQAAKRNRAAHPEKNVHTSGLVSYAIHNQKLEAYDKLMVDRYAEGTP
;
A
#
# COMPACT_ATOMS: atom_id res chain seq x y z
N MET A 1 -12.38 -17.89 24.48
CA MET A 1 -11.18 -17.10 24.82
C MET A 1 -11.66 -15.67 25.04
N PHE A 2 -11.77 -15.24 26.29
CA PHE A 2 -12.19 -13.88 26.62
C PHE A 2 -10.95 -12.98 26.64
N ILE A 3 -10.98 -11.90 25.86
CA ILE A 3 -9.95 -10.87 25.91
C ILE A 3 -10.13 -10.14 27.23
N ARG A 4 -9.10 -10.15 28.09
CA ARG A 4 -9.12 -9.40 29.35
C ARG A 4 -9.14 -7.91 29.02
N GLU A 5 -9.84 -7.09 29.82
CA GLU A 5 -9.96 -5.65 29.53
C GLU A 5 -8.60 -4.95 29.42
N GLU A 6 -7.60 -5.40 30.19
CA GLU A 6 -6.21 -4.95 30.12
C GLU A 6 -5.52 -5.20 28.77
N ASP A 7 -5.98 -6.20 28.00
CA ASP A 7 -5.44 -6.56 26.69
C ASP A 7 -6.11 -5.76 25.56
N LEU A 8 -7.20 -5.04 25.83
CA LEU A 8 -7.96 -4.28 24.81
C LEU A 8 -7.14 -3.19 24.10
N PRO A 9 -6.32 -2.36 24.77
CA PRO A 9 -5.52 -1.35 24.08
C PRO A 9 -4.53 -1.98 23.11
N ARG A 10 -3.91 -3.10 23.51
CA ARG A 10 -2.97 -3.85 22.66
C ARG A 10 -3.68 -4.53 21.50
N ALA A 11 -4.83 -5.16 21.75
CA ALA A 11 -5.65 -5.76 20.70
C ALA A 11 -6.12 -4.71 19.69
N ARG A 12 -6.54 -3.53 20.16
CA ARG A 12 -6.92 -2.41 19.30
C ARG A 12 -5.76 -1.92 18.44
N ALA A 13 -4.56 -1.72 19.03
CA ALA A 13 -3.39 -1.31 18.27
C ALA A 13 -3.00 -2.32 17.18
N ILE A 14 -3.06 -3.62 17.50
CA ILE A 14 -2.81 -4.69 16.51
C ILE A 14 -3.87 -4.66 15.41
N TRP A 15 -5.14 -4.49 15.77
CA TRP A 15 -6.24 -4.46 14.82
C TRP A 15 -6.16 -3.24 13.90
N GLU A 16 -5.88 -2.05 14.43
CA GLU A 16 -5.70 -0.82 13.64
C GLU A 16 -4.53 -0.95 12.66
N SER A 17 -3.38 -1.48 13.11
CA SER A 17 -2.22 -1.74 12.24
C SER A 17 -2.54 -2.76 11.14
N THR A 18 -3.23 -3.82 11.50
CA THR A 18 -3.66 -4.86 10.54
C THR A 18 -4.68 -4.30 9.55
N ALA A 19 -5.64 -3.50 10.01
CA ALA A 19 -6.65 -2.86 9.18
C ALA A 19 -6.01 -1.88 8.19
N GLN A 20 -5.04 -1.06 8.62
CA GLN A 20 -4.30 -0.17 7.72
C GLN A 20 -3.55 -0.93 6.62
N THR A 21 -2.86 -2.01 7.01
CA THR A 21 -2.12 -2.87 6.06
C THR A 21 -3.07 -3.50 5.05
N ASN A 22 -4.17 -4.07 5.53
CA ASN A 22 -5.19 -4.71 4.70
C ASN A 22 -5.87 -3.69 3.78
N PHE A 23 -6.20 -2.50 4.28
CA PHE A 23 -6.82 -1.44 3.48
C PHE A 23 -5.92 -1.02 2.32
N ARG A 24 -4.61 -0.84 2.56
CA ARG A 24 -3.65 -0.55 1.50
C ARG A 24 -3.61 -1.66 0.44
N LYS A 25 -3.64 -2.93 0.86
CA LYS A 25 -3.68 -4.08 -0.04
C LYS A 25 -4.97 -4.09 -0.86
N SER A 26 -6.12 -3.90 -0.22
CA SER A 26 -7.43 -3.83 -0.90
C SER A 26 -7.49 -2.70 -1.93
N LEU A 27 -6.96 -1.52 -1.62
CA LEU A 27 -6.86 -0.41 -2.60
C LEU A 27 -5.99 -0.78 -3.80
N TRP A 28 -4.84 -1.45 -3.56
CA TRP A 28 -3.98 -1.90 -4.65
C TRP A 28 -4.69 -2.92 -5.55
N GLU A 29 -5.39 -3.89 -4.97
CA GLU A 29 -6.15 -4.91 -5.71
C GLU A 29 -7.31 -4.29 -6.51
N ALA A 30 -8.03 -3.32 -5.94
CA ALA A 30 -9.09 -2.61 -6.64
C ALA A 30 -8.54 -1.84 -7.85
N ARG A 31 -7.40 -1.18 -7.70
CA ARG A 31 -6.72 -0.47 -8.79
C ARG A 31 -6.24 -1.41 -9.89
N ASP A 32 -5.66 -2.55 -9.53
CA ASP A 32 -5.21 -3.56 -10.48
C ASP A 32 -6.38 -4.14 -11.29
N LYS A 33 -7.51 -4.43 -10.62
CA LYS A 33 -8.74 -4.87 -11.30
C LYS A 33 -9.29 -3.79 -12.24
N ALA A 34 -9.41 -2.55 -11.78
CA ALA A 34 -9.88 -1.44 -12.61
C ALA A 34 -8.99 -1.25 -13.86
N THR A 35 -7.67 -1.30 -13.67
CA THR A 35 -6.69 -1.22 -14.75
C THR A 35 -6.88 -2.33 -15.79
N LYS A 36 -7.09 -3.57 -15.34
CA LYS A 36 -7.29 -4.73 -16.23
C LYS A 36 -8.60 -4.66 -17.01
N ILE A 37 -9.66 -4.14 -16.40
CA ILE A 37 -10.98 -4.00 -17.03
C ILE A 37 -10.98 -2.85 -18.03
N VAL A 38 -10.47 -1.69 -17.65
CA VAL A 38 -10.47 -0.47 -18.48
C VAL A 38 -9.36 -0.50 -19.53
N GLY A 39 -8.27 -1.23 -19.28
CA GLY A 39 -7.11 -1.30 -20.18
C GLY A 39 -6.21 -0.05 -20.14
N SER A 40 -6.42 0.85 -19.16
CA SER A 40 -5.64 2.08 -19.00
C SER A 40 -4.98 2.15 -17.62
N GLN A 41 -3.79 2.74 -17.56
CA GLN A 41 -3.08 3.05 -16.32
C GLN A 41 -3.43 4.46 -15.79
N ASP A 42 -4.27 5.21 -16.50
CA ASP A 42 -4.71 6.54 -16.08
C ASP A 42 -5.84 6.44 -15.04
N PRO A 43 -5.67 7.00 -13.82
CA PRO A 43 -6.72 7.00 -12.81
C PRO A 43 -8.04 7.63 -13.24
N THR A 44 -8.03 8.59 -14.17
CA THR A 44 -9.26 9.21 -14.66
C THR A 44 -10.14 8.21 -15.45
N ALA A 45 -9.51 7.23 -16.11
CA ALA A 45 -10.22 6.21 -16.85
C ALA A 45 -10.89 5.17 -15.93
N TRP A 46 -10.54 5.14 -14.64
CA TRP A 46 -11.12 4.20 -13.68
C TRP A 46 -12.34 4.75 -12.96
N MET A 47 -12.76 6.00 -13.17
CA MET A 47 -13.83 6.63 -12.36
C MET A 47 -15.14 5.83 -12.41
N ASP A 48 -15.49 5.26 -13.56
CA ASP A 48 -16.70 4.45 -13.74
C ASP A 48 -16.58 3.01 -13.22
N TYR A 49 -15.40 2.59 -12.74
CA TYR A 49 -15.22 1.28 -12.14
C TYR A 49 -15.90 1.22 -10.76
N GLU A 50 -16.83 0.28 -10.59
CA GLU A 50 -17.55 0.10 -9.33
C GLU A 50 -16.91 -1.01 -8.50
N SER A 51 -16.24 -0.62 -7.41
CA SER A 51 -15.68 -1.58 -6.47
C SER A 51 -16.78 -2.17 -5.57
N VAL A 52 -16.81 -3.50 -5.41
CA VAL A 52 -17.84 -4.19 -4.60
C VAL A 52 -17.84 -3.77 -3.13
N TRP A 53 -16.69 -3.40 -2.58
CA TRP A 53 -16.49 -3.17 -1.14
C TRP A 53 -16.38 -1.70 -0.75
N MET A 54 -16.35 -0.78 -1.71
CA MET A 54 -16.20 0.65 -1.46
C MET A 54 -17.18 1.45 -2.29
N ARG A 55 -17.79 2.46 -1.66
CA ARG A 55 -18.77 3.32 -2.31
C ARG A 55 -18.14 4.10 -3.47
N LYS A 56 -18.94 4.32 -4.51
CA LYS A 56 -18.53 4.97 -5.74
C LYS A 56 -17.95 6.37 -5.53
N ASP A 57 -18.55 7.17 -4.67
CA ASP A 57 -18.10 8.53 -4.34
C ASP A 57 -16.69 8.55 -3.72
N TYR A 58 -16.38 7.58 -2.85
CA TYR A 58 -15.02 7.44 -2.31
C TYR A 58 -14.03 6.98 -3.37
N TRP A 59 -14.43 6.06 -4.25
CA TRP A 59 -13.60 5.62 -5.35
C TRP A 59 -13.26 6.75 -6.33
N GLU A 60 -14.25 7.52 -6.76
CA GLU A 60 -14.06 8.69 -7.64
C GLU A 60 -13.12 9.72 -6.99
N SER A 61 -13.31 10.01 -5.70
CA SER A 61 -12.43 10.90 -4.93
C SER A 61 -10.98 10.40 -4.90
N LEU A 62 -10.77 9.09 -4.77
CA LEU A 62 -9.44 8.47 -4.84
C LEU A 62 -8.84 8.57 -6.24
N CYS A 63 -9.62 8.32 -7.29
CA CYS A 63 -9.18 8.48 -8.68
C CYS A 63 -8.72 9.92 -8.97
N HIS A 64 -9.45 10.94 -8.51
CA HIS A 64 -9.01 12.33 -8.60
C HIS A 64 -7.70 12.57 -7.87
N ARG A 65 -7.56 12.07 -6.64
CA ARG A 65 -6.31 12.19 -5.88
C ARG A 65 -5.13 11.53 -6.59
N TRP A 66 -5.33 10.34 -7.16
CA TRP A 66 -4.30 9.62 -7.90
C TRP A 66 -3.98 10.24 -9.26
N ALA A 67 -4.91 10.96 -9.86
CA ALA A 67 -4.68 11.73 -11.08
C ALA A 67 -3.78 12.95 -10.84
N THR A 68 -3.65 13.44 -9.60
CA THR A 68 -2.81 14.59 -9.30
C THR A 68 -1.34 14.34 -9.63
N ARG A 69 -0.67 15.37 -10.16
CA ARG A 69 0.77 15.32 -10.48
C ARG A 69 1.64 14.90 -9.30
N PRO A 70 1.49 15.46 -8.08
CA PRO A 70 2.32 15.06 -6.94
C PRO A 70 2.20 13.58 -6.61
N TRP A 71 0.99 13.01 -6.74
CA TRP A 71 0.79 11.60 -6.48
C TRP A 71 1.43 10.71 -7.56
N ARG A 72 1.28 11.09 -8.84
CA ARG A 72 1.92 10.37 -9.96
C ARG A 72 3.45 10.37 -9.83
N GLU A 73 4.05 11.51 -9.47
CA GLU A 73 5.50 11.63 -9.27
C GLU A 73 5.98 10.70 -8.15
N ARG A 74 5.34 10.72 -6.97
CA ARG A 74 5.65 9.80 -5.86
C ARG A 74 5.47 8.33 -6.26
N SER A 75 4.42 8.03 -7.01
CA SER A 75 4.14 6.67 -7.47
C SER A 75 5.23 6.15 -8.41
N GLN A 76 5.71 6.99 -9.33
CA GLN A 76 6.81 6.65 -10.22
C GLN A 76 8.14 6.54 -9.48
N ALA A 77 8.43 7.46 -8.54
CA ALA A 77 9.62 7.37 -7.69
C ALA A 77 9.66 6.04 -6.93
N ALA A 78 8.57 5.65 -6.29
CA ALA A 78 8.48 4.36 -5.60
C ALA A 78 8.58 3.15 -6.54
N LYS A 79 8.09 3.26 -7.79
CA LYS A 79 8.27 2.23 -8.81
C LYS A 79 9.75 2.09 -9.17
N ARG A 80 10.46 3.22 -9.37
CA ARG A 80 11.90 3.25 -9.63
C ARG A 80 12.70 2.69 -8.46
N ASN A 81 12.37 3.07 -7.23
CA ASN A 81 13.02 2.55 -6.02
C ASN A 81 12.88 1.04 -5.87
N ARG A 82 11.71 0.48 -6.21
CA ARG A 82 11.53 -0.99 -6.22
C ARG A 82 12.28 -1.67 -7.36
N ALA A 83 12.39 -1.03 -8.53
CA ALA A 83 13.13 -1.56 -9.67
C ALA A 83 14.65 -1.52 -9.46
N ALA A 84 15.16 -0.54 -8.71
CA ALA A 84 16.58 -0.40 -8.39
C ALA A 84 17.10 -1.44 -7.38
N HIS A 85 16.20 -2.08 -6.63
CA HIS A 85 16.53 -3.08 -5.60
C HIS A 85 15.73 -4.39 -5.80
N PRO A 86 15.91 -5.09 -6.94
CA PRO A 86 15.15 -6.29 -7.27
C PRO A 86 15.36 -7.43 -6.27
N GLU A 87 16.54 -7.56 -5.68
CA GLU A 87 16.92 -8.56 -4.68
C GLU A 87 16.08 -8.48 -3.39
N LYS A 88 15.44 -7.33 -3.15
CA LYS A 88 14.60 -7.09 -1.96
C LYS A 88 13.12 -7.38 -2.19
N ASN A 89 12.70 -7.63 -3.43
CA ASN A 89 11.35 -8.11 -3.76
C ASN A 89 11.25 -9.65 -3.76
N VAL A 90 12.36 -10.36 -3.53
CA VAL A 90 12.37 -11.81 -3.49
C VAL A 90 11.78 -12.27 -2.17
N HIS A 91 10.58 -12.86 -2.23
CA HIS A 91 10.04 -13.62 -1.10
C HIS A 91 11.05 -14.69 -0.72
N THR A 92 11.58 -14.59 0.50
CA THR A 92 12.68 -15.45 0.92
C THR A 92 12.22 -16.85 1.32
N SER A 93 10.95 -17.23 1.10
CA SER A 93 10.37 -18.57 1.32
C SER A 93 10.86 -19.34 2.56
N GLY A 94 11.21 -18.63 3.64
CA GLY A 94 11.78 -19.22 4.86
C GLY A 94 13.30 -19.48 4.87
N LEU A 95 14.02 -19.21 3.78
CA LEU A 95 15.48 -19.38 3.64
C LEU A 95 16.31 -18.36 4.42
N VAL A 96 15.71 -17.25 4.86
CA VAL A 96 16.37 -16.21 5.64
C VAL A 96 15.66 -16.05 6.98
N SER A 97 16.44 -16.04 8.07
CA SER A 97 15.90 -15.87 9.41
C SER A 97 15.22 -14.50 9.56
N TYR A 98 14.19 -14.45 10.40
CA TYR A 98 13.40 -13.23 10.65
C TYR A 98 14.26 -12.03 11.07
N ALA A 99 15.31 -12.27 11.88
CA ALA A 99 16.23 -11.21 12.31
C ALA A 99 17.00 -10.59 11.14
N ILE A 100 17.52 -11.42 10.22
CA ILE A 100 18.23 -10.94 9.03
C ILE A 100 17.26 -10.24 8.06
N HIS A 101 16.04 -10.76 7.93
CA HIS A 101 15.00 -10.10 7.15
C HIS A 101 14.70 -8.69 7.69
N ASN A 102 14.52 -8.53 9.01
CA ASN A 102 14.25 -7.23 9.61
C ASN A 102 15.41 -6.24 9.44
N GLN A 103 16.66 -6.68 9.61
CA GLN A 103 17.82 -5.83 9.34
C GLN A 103 17.85 -5.36 7.88
N LYS A 104 17.48 -6.22 6.92
CA LYS A 104 17.39 -5.85 5.50
C LYS A 104 16.27 -4.84 5.22
N LEU A 105 15.14 -4.95 5.93
CA LEU A 105 14.04 -3.98 5.86
C LEU A 105 14.44 -2.62 6.43
N GLU A 106 15.06 -2.58 7.61
CA GLU A 106 15.52 -1.32 8.23
C GLU A 106 16.58 -0.63 7.38
N ALA A 107 17.53 -1.40 6.82
CA ALA A 107 18.51 -0.87 5.89
C ALA A 107 17.87 -0.37 4.58
N TYR A 108 16.76 -0.97 4.15
CA TYR A 108 16.00 -0.51 2.98
C TYR A 108 15.26 0.79 3.26
N ASP A 109 14.63 0.93 4.42
CA ASP A 109 13.90 2.14 4.80
C ASP A 109 14.82 3.37 4.77
N LYS A 110 16.09 3.21 5.17
CA LYS A 110 17.13 4.25 5.11
C LYS A 110 17.59 4.63 3.70
N LEU A 111 17.38 3.77 2.70
CA LEU A 111 17.81 3.99 1.32
C LEU A 111 16.71 4.62 0.44
N MET A 112 15.47 4.70 0.94
CA MET A 112 14.37 5.31 0.21
C MET A 112 14.48 6.83 0.24
N VAL A 113 14.72 7.45 -0.91
CA VAL A 113 14.80 8.91 -1.05
C VAL A 113 13.42 9.58 -0.94
N ASP A 114 12.36 8.92 -1.40
CA ASP A 114 10.97 9.42 -1.36
C ASP A 114 10.02 8.37 -0.80
N ARG A 115 9.41 8.69 0.36
CA ARG A 115 8.44 7.82 1.04
C ARG A 115 7.01 8.16 0.65
N TYR A 116 6.18 7.12 0.48
CA TYR A 116 4.79 7.22 0.04
C TYR A 116 3.85 7.96 1.02
N ALA A 117 4.30 8.29 2.25
CA ALA A 117 3.48 8.78 3.36
C ALA A 117 3.98 10.07 4.05
N GLU A 118 5.16 10.59 3.72
CA GLU A 118 5.78 11.71 4.49
C GLU A 118 5.43 13.12 4.02
N GLY A 119 4.40 13.25 3.19
CA GLY A 119 3.99 14.53 2.61
C GLY A 119 2.50 14.72 2.68
N THR A 120 1.93 14.56 3.88
CA THR A 120 0.57 15.03 4.20
C THR A 120 0.72 16.08 5.29
N PRO A 121 0.34 17.35 5.06
CA PRO A 121 0.15 18.31 6.16
C PRO A 121 -0.98 17.84 7.09
#